data_AF-A0A4P8D2S6-F1
#
_entry.id   AF-A0A4P8D2S6-F1
#
_cell.length_a   1.000
_cell.length_b   1.000
_cell.length_c   1.000
_cell.angle_alpha   90.00
_cell.angle_beta   90.00
_cell.angle_gamma   90.00
#
_symmetry.space_group_name_H-M   'P 1'
#
loop_
_entity.id
_entity.type
_entity.pdbx_description
1 polymer ?
#
loop_
_entity_poly.entity_id
_entity_poly.type
_entity_poly.pdbx_seq_one_letter_code
_entity_poly.pdbx_strand_id
1 'polypeptide(L)'
;MNKALKEMLVGVILGDAHIKKTGLNKAFISFEQSIKKLDYLNHLLTITKNEGLSLMNDKLREYTRTDLRNSSISQSGYFRTHSIEQLKPIADLFLDYSGKKVIPLNIAEHLTPRSLAFWIMDDGQHVKNGGLTLCTTPP
;
A
#
# COMPACT_ATOMS: atom_id res chain seq x y z
N MET A 1 -3.24 -14.91 -8.50
CA MET A 1 -3.46 -13.45 -8.36
C MET A 1 -3.34 -12.83 -9.75
N ASN A 2 -4.26 -11.94 -10.15
CA ASN A 2 -4.16 -11.23 -11.43
C ASN A 2 -2.85 -10.43 -11.51
N LYS A 3 -2.24 -10.38 -12.71
CA LYS A 3 -1.04 -9.57 -13.01
C LYS A 3 -1.22 -8.10 -12.64
N ALA A 4 -2.32 -7.46 -13.07
CA ALA A 4 -2.59 -6.04 -12.80
C ALA A 4 -2.64 -5.74 -11.30
N LEU A 5 -3.29 -6.63 -10.53
CA LEU A 5 -3.35 -6.54 -9.09
C LEU A 5 -1.97 -6.74 -8.45
N LYS A 6 -1.20 -7.74 -8.90
CA LYS A 6 0.15 -7.98 -8.38
C LYS A 6 1.05 -6.77 -8.59
N GLU A 7 1.02 -6.17 -9.78
CA GLU A 7 1.80 -4.97 -10.11
C GLU A 7 1.40 -3.77 -9.24
N MET A 8 0.10 -3.55 -9.02
CA MET A 8 -0.37 -2.52 -8.08
C MET A 8 0.16 -2.79 -6.66
N LEU A 9 -0.01 -4.01 -6.16
CA LEU A 9 0.40 -4.38 -4.81
C LEU A 9 1.91 -4.22 -4.59
N VAL A 10 2.75 -4.54 -5.58
CA VAL A 10 4.21 -4.31 -5.48
C VAL A 10 4.49 -2.82 -5.29
N GLY A 11 3.89 -1.95 -6.09
CA GLY A 11 4.12 -0.50 -6.02
C GLY A 11 3.66 0.11 -4.70
N VAL A 12 2.41 -0.17 -4.31
CA VAL A 12 1.82 0.40 -3.09
C VAL A 12 2.46 -0.17 -1.81
N ILE A 13 2.92 -1.44 -1.82
CA ILE A 13 3.65 -1.99 -0.66
C ILE A 13 5.01 -1.34 -0.53
N LEU A 14 5.68 -0.97 -1.64
CA LEU A 14 6.91 -0.19 -1.56
C LEU A 14 6.65 1.21 -1.00
N GLY A 15 5.50 1.78 -1.34
CA GLY A 15 4.97 3.04 -0.80
C GLY A 15 4.24 2.93 0.54
N ASP A 16 3.02 3.48 0.56
CA ASP A 16 2.23 3.77 1.76
C ASP A 16 1.46 2.57 2.32
N ALA A 17 1.26 1.51 1.54
CA ALA A 17 0.42 0.38 1.94
C ALA A 17 1.11 -0.50 3.00
N HIS A 18 0.32 -0.94 3.98
CA HIS A 18 0.79 -1.79 5.07
C HIS A 18 0.27 -3.21 4.89
N ILE A 19 1.20 -4.16 4.65
CA ILE A 19 0.92 -5.59 4.59
C ILE A 19 1.35 -6.28 5.89
N LYS A 20 0.54 -7.23 6.39
CA LYS A 20 0.86 -7.99 7.61
C LYS A 20 0.38 -9.44 7.51
N LYS A 21 1.22 -10.37 7.98
CA LYS A 21 0.87 -11.80 8.14
C LYS A 21 -0.04 -11.98 9.35
N THR A 22 -1.01 -12.88 9.23
CA THR A 22 -1.96 -13.24 10.30
C THR A 22 -2.16 -14.76 10.31
N GLY A 23 -1.93 -15.40 11.47
CA GLY A 23 -1.87 -16.86 11.54
C GLY A 23 -0.73 -17.43 10.68
N LEU A 24 -0.79 -18.73 10.38
CA LEU A 24 0.28 -19.42 9.63
C LEU A 24 0.33 -19.02 8.14
N ASN A 25 -0.83 -18.96 7.47
CA ASN A 25 -0.89 -18.91 6.00
C ASN A 25 -1.70 -17.75 5.42
N LYS A 26 -2.09 -16.76 6.22
CA LYS A 26 -2.90 -15.64 5.73
C LYS A 26 -2.16 -14.32 5.90
N ALA A 27 -2.51 -13.36 5.05
CA ALA A 27 -2.08 -11.98 5.20
C ALA A 27 -3.22 -11.04 4.86
N PHE A 28 -3.13 -9.81 5.33
CA PHE A 28 -3.99 -8.72 4.89
C PHE A 28 -3.13 -7.53 4.46
N ILE A 29 -3.72 -6.66 3.65
CA ILE A 29 -3.15 -5.36 3.31
C ILE A 29 -4.14 -4.26 3.67
N SER A 30 -3.60 -3.17 4.21
CA SER A 30 -4.32 -1.94 4.52
C SER A 30 -3.79 -0.80 3.65
N PHE A 31 -4.70 0.02 3.16
CA PHE A 31 -4.41 1.22 2.39
C PHE A 31 -4.96 2.41 3.18
N GLU A 32 -4.10 3.38 3.45
CA GLU A 32 -4.44 4.59 4.21
C GLU A 32 -3.86 5.78 3.46
N GLN A 33 -4.66 6.84 3.29
CA GLN A 33 -4.22 8.07 2.64
C GLN A 33 -4.85 9.28 3.33
N SER A 34 -4.15 10.41 3.29
CA SER A 34 -4.72 11.68 3.75
C SER A 34 -5.98 12.04 2.95
N ILE A 35 -6.87 12.84 3.52
CA ILE A 35 -8.13 13.25 2.85
C ILE A 35 -7.89 13.90 1.47
N LYS A 36 -6.74 14.54 1.27
CA LYS A 36 -6.34 15.18 0.01
C LYS A 36 -6.10 14.19 -1.14
N LYS A 37 -5.87 12.91 -0.81
CA LYS A 37 -5.60 11.81 -1.76
C LYS A 37 -6.77 10.80 -1.81
N LEU A 38 -7.99 11.19 -1.41
CA LEU A 38 -9.15 10.28 -1.42
C LEU A 38 -9.50 9.72 -2.81
N ASP A 39 -9.36 10.51 -3.87
CA ASP A 39 -9.62 10.02 -5.24
C ASP A 39 -8.67 8.89 -5.62
N TYR A 40 -7.40 9.02 -5.23
CA TYR A 40 -6.42 7.96 -5.40
C TYR A 40 -6.74 6.74 -4.54
N LEU A 41 -7.13 6.94 -3.28
CA LEU A 41 -7.53 5.83 -2.41
C LEU A 41 -8.78 5.09 -2.94
N ASN A 42 -9.76 5.83 -3.49
CA ASN A 42 -10.92 5.26 -4.17
C ASN A 42 -10.50 4.47 -5.42
N HIS A 43 -9.53 4.96 -6.19
CA HIS A 43 -8.99 4.25 -7.34
C HIS A 43 -8.37 2.89 -6.92
N LEU A 44 -7.60 2.86 -5.84
CA LEU A 44 -7.05 1.62 -5.27
C LEU A 44 -8.17 0.67 -4.81
N LEU A 45 -9.23 1.19 -4.18
CA LEU A 45 -10.40 0.41 -3.77
C LEU A 45 -11.09 -0.23 -5.00
N THR A 46 -11.32 0.55 -6.06
CA THR A 46 -11.95 0.08 -7.30
C THR A 46 -11.13 -1.02 -7.96
N ILE A 47 -9.81 -0.86 -8.09
CA ILE A 47 -8.94 -1.92 -8.65
C ILE A 47 -9.01 -3.16 -7.76
N THR A 48 -8.84 -3.01 -6.44
CA THR A 48 -8.86 -4.13 -5.49
C THR A 48 -10.17 -4.92 -5.59
N LYS A 49 -11.32 -4.22 -5.71
CA LYS A 49 -12.64 -4.82 -5.86
C LYS A 49 -12.82 -5.52 -7.22
N ASN A 50 -12.47 -4.85 -8.32
CA ASN A 50 -12.61 -5.39 -9.68
C ASN A 50 -11.74 -6.63 -9.89
N GLU A 51 -10.59 -6.69 -9.23
CA GLU A 51 -9.66 -7.81 -9.28
C GLU A 51 -10.00 -8.94 -8.28
N GLY A 52 -11.12 -8.79 -7.55
CA GLY A 52 -11.71 -9.86 -6.73
C GLY A 52 -11.04 -10.10 -5.38
N LEU A 53 -10.24 -9.15 -4.86
CA LEU A 53 -9.74 -9.29 -3.49
C LEU A 53 -10.87 -9.08 -2.47
N SER A 54 -10.94 -9.99 -1.51
CA SER A 54 -11.92 -9.91 -0.42
C SER A 54 -11.64 -8.70 0.48
N LEU A 55 -12.56 -7.74 0.48
CA LEU A 55 -12.48 -6.50 1.24
C LEU A 55 -13.19 -6.62 2.59
N MET A 56 -12.59 -6.04 3.64
CA MET A 56 -13.26 -5.93 4.95
C MET A 56 -14.40 -4.92 4.93
N ASN A 57 -14.32 -3.92 4.04
CA ASN A 57 -15.35 -2.91 3.82
C ASN A 57 -15.46 -2.62 2.32
N ASP A 58 -16.68 -2.53 1.82
CA ASP A 58 -16.96 -2.20 0.41
C ASP A 58 -16.84 -0.70 0.09
N LYS A 59 -16.54 0.13 1.10
CA LYS A 59 -16.40 1.59 1.02
C LYS A 59 -15.23 2.04 1.87
N LEU A 60 -14.68 3.20 1.52
CA LEU A 60 -13.69 3.88 2.35
C LEU A 60 -14.28 4.23 3.71
N ARG A 61 -13.44 4.12 4.74
CA ARG A 61 -13.73 4.63 6.07
C ARG A 61 -12.85 5.84 6.33
N GLU A 62 -13.45 6.93 6.77
CA GLU A 62 -12.73 8.14 7.16
C GLU A 62 -12.61 8.22 8.67
N TYR A 63 -11.52 8.79 9.15
CA TYR A 63 -11.33 9.10 10.57
C TYR A 63 -10.42 10.32 10.76
N THR A 64 -10.49 10.85 11.96
CA THR A 64 -9.69 11.99 12.40
C THR A 64 -8.71 11.54 13.47
N ARG A 65 -7.43 11.92 13.35
CA ARG A 65 -6.41 11.74 14.38
C ARG A 65 -5.99 13.11 14.90
N THR A 66 -6.02 13.27 16.23
CA THR A 66 -5.47 14.43 16.91
C THR A 66 -4.10 14.05 17.44
N ASP A 67 -3.05 14.72 16.96
CA ASP A 67 -1.72 14.62 17.55
C ASP A 67 -1.62 15.56 18.74
N LEU A 68 -1.54 14.96 19.94
CA LEU A 68 -1.48 15.70 21.20
C LEU A 68 -0.18 16.49 21.39
N ARG A 69 0.88 16.18 20.64
CA ARG A 69 2.20 16.84 20.78
C ARG A 69 2.23 18.23 20.18
N ASN A 70 1.44 18.46 19.13
CA ASN A 70 1.40 19.72 18.38
C ASN A 70 -0.04 20.25 18.19
N SER A 71 -1.03 19.60 18.81
CA SER A 71 -2.47 19.89 18.65
C SER A 71 -2.94 19.89 17.19
N SER A 72 -2.24 19.17 16.31
CA SER A 72 -2.62 19.08 14.91
C SER A 72 -3.72 18.04 14.71
N ILE A 73 -4.68 18.37 13.85
CA ILE A 73 -5.77 17.49 13.47
C ILE A 73 -5.49 17.02 12.05
N SER A 74 -5.43 15.71 11.86
CA SER A 74 -5.29 15.07 10.55
C SER A 74 -6.52 14.22 10.23
N GLN A 75 -6.96 14.27 8.98
CA GLN A 75 -8.06 13.46 8.47
C GLN A 75 -7.53 12.53 7.39
N SER A 76 -7.92 11.26 7.47
CA SER A 76 -7.48 10.22 6.56
C SER A 76 -8.63 9.29 6.20
N GLY A 77 -8.56 8.74 5.00
CA GLY A 77 -9.37 7.61 4.57
C GLY A 77 -8.56 6.31 4.65
N TYR A 78 -9.23 5.19 4.86
CA TYR A 78 -8.62 3.87 4.73
C TYR A 78 -9.60 2.80 4.26
N PHE A 79 -9.05 1.73 3.67
CA PHE A 79 -9.73 0.45 3.53
C PHE A 79 -8.71 -0.69 3.73
N ARG A 80 -9.23 -1.90 3.91
CA ARG A 80 -8.40 -3.07 4.21
C ARG A 80 -9.02 -4.33 3.61
N THR A 81 -8.18 -5.29 3.22
CA THR A 81 -8.63 -6.63 2.82
C THR A 81 -8.90 -7.52 4.04
N HIS A 82 -9.74 -8.53 3.87
CA HIS A 82 -9.73 -9.65 4.80
C HIS A 82 -8.36 -10.32 4.84
N SER A 83 -8.07 -10.98 5.96
CA SER A 83 -6.92 -11.88 6.08
C SER A 83 -7.15 -13.13 5.23
N ILE A 84 -6.45 -13.22 4.09
CA ILE A 84 -6.65 -14.28 3.09
C ILE A 84 -5.33 -14.92 2.68
N GLU A 85 -5.39 -16.15 2.19
CA GLU A 85 -4.21 -16.93 1.76
C GLU A 85 -3.60 -16.40 0.47
N GLN A 86 -4.42 -15.81 -0.41
CA GLN A 86 -3.98 -15.23 -1.68
C GLN A 86 -2.93 -14.12 -1.51
N LEU A 87 -2.90 -13.43 -0.36
CA LEU A 87 -1.92 -12.38 -0.07
C LEU A 87 -0.62 -12.92 0.55
N LYS A 88 -0.59 -14.19 0.97
CA LYS A 88 0.58 -14.80 1.63
C LYS A 88 1.84 -14.73 0.75
N PRO A 89 1.81 -15.06 -0.56
CA PRO A 89 3.03 -14.98 -1.38
C PRO A 89 3.61 -13.57 -1.48
N ILE A 90 2.75 -12.54 -1.51
CA ILE A 90 3.21 -11.14 -1.52
C ILE A 90 3.74 -10.73 -0.14
N ALA A 91 3.09 -11.18 0.93
CA ALA A 91 3.58 -10.94 2.29
C ALA A 91 4.93 -11.63 2.55
N ASP A 92 5.16 -12.82 1.99
CA ASP A 92 6.46 -13.50 2.10
C ASP A 92 7.56 -12.83 1.31
N LEU A 93 7.21 -12.18 0.20
CA LEU A 93 8.16 -11.44 -0.62
C LEU A 93 8.65 -10.16 0.09
N PHE A 94 7.79 -9.50 0.85
CA PHE A 94 8.07 -8.19 1.45
C PHE A 94 8.20 -8.19 2.97
N LEU A 95 7.97 -9.30 3.67
CA LEU A 95 8.11 -9.37 5.13
C LEU A 95 9.05 -10.49 5.54
N ASP A 96 10.02 -10.15 6.39
CA ASP A 96 10.90 -11.12 7.03
C ASP A 96 10.15 -12.03 8.03
N TYR A 97 10.90 -12.91 8.71
CA TYR A 97 10.34 -13.83 9.70
C TYR A 97 9.75 -13.12 10.93
N SER A 98 10.20 -11.90 11.22
CA SER A 98 9.68 -11.06 12.31
C SER A 98 8.43 -10.26 11.90
N GLY A 99 8.09 -10.26 10.60
CA GLY A 99 7.01 -9.47 10.04
C GLY A 99 7.40 -8.03 9.72
N LYS A 100 8.70 -7.72 9.66
CA LYS A 100 9.21 -6.40 9.27
C LYS A 100 9.34 -6.31 7.75
N LYS A 101 8.99 -5.15 7.18
CA LYS A 101 9.13 -4.87 5.74
C LYS A 101 10.59 -4.97 5.30
N VAL A 102 10.82 -5.74 4.25
CA VAL A 102 12.12 -5.94 3.59
C VAL A 102 11.97 -5.77 2.09
N ILE A 103 13.06 -5.37 1.42
CA ILE A 103 13.12 -5.34 -0.04
C ILE A 103 13.71 -6.67 -0.52
N PRO A 104 13.00 -7.44 -1.36
CA PRO A 104 13.54 -8.69 -1.87
C PRO A 104 14.72 -8.43 -2.80
N LEU A 105 15.73 -9.32 -2.76
CA LEU A 105 16.92 -9.18 -3.61
C LEU A 105 16.59 -9.22 -5.11
N ASN A 106 15.50 -9.89 -5.49
CA ASN A 106 14.99 -9.95 -6.85
C ASN A 106 13.92 -8.90 -7.16
N ILE A 107 13.90 -7.75 -6.46
CA ILE A 107 12.88 -6.71 -6.68
C ILE A 107 12.80 -6.23 -8.13
N ALA A 108 13.92 -6.23 -8.86
CA ALA A 108 13.98 -5.87 -10.28
C ALA A 108 13.07 -6.73 -11.16
N GLU A 109 12.79 -7.98 -10.78
CA GLU A 109 11.89 -8.89 -11.50
C GLU A 109 10.41 -8.56 -11.26
N HIS A 110 10.08 -7.87 -10.16
CA HIS A 110 8.70 -7.52 -9.80
C HIS A 110 8.38 -6.06 -10.11
N LEU A 111 9.39 -5.20 -10.29
CA LEU A 111 9.22 -3.77 -10.57
C LEU A 111 8.94 -3.50 -12.06
N THR A 112 7.69 -3.68 -12.43
CA THR A 112 7.11 -3.25 -13.72
C THR A 112 6.89 -1.73 -13.81
N PRO A 113 6.67 -1.17 -15.02
CA PRO A 113 6.27 0.23 -15.16
C PRO A 113 5.00 0.60 -14.37
N ARG A 114 4.03 -0.33 -14.28
CA ARG A 114 2.80 -0.11 -13.51
C ARG A 114 3.08 -0.06 -12.01
N SER A 115 3.87 -0.99 -11.47
CA SER A 115 4.27 -0.93 -10.06
C SER A 115 5.07 0.33 -9.73
N LEU A 116 5.95 0.77 -10.65
CA LEU A 116 6.70 2.01 -10.47
C LEU A 116 5.77 3.23 -10.43
N ALA A 117 4.74 3.28 -11.28
CA ALA A 117 3.75 4.35 -11.26
C ALA A 117 3.01 4.45 -9.91
N PHE A 118 2.59 3.32 -9.33
CA PHE A 118 1.99 3.31 -7.99
C PHE A 118 2.96 3.77 -6.91
N TRP A 119 4.21 3.31 -6.96
CA TRP A 119 5.22 3.77 -6.01
C TRP A 119 5.48 5.28 -6.09
N ILE A 120 5.49 5.84 -7.31
CA ILE A 120 5.59 7.29 -7.55
C ILE A 120 4.36 8.05 -7.00
N MET A 121 3.15 7.51 -7.14
CA MET A 121 1.94 8.17 -6.61
C MET A 121 1.90 8.21 -5.07
N ASP A 122 2.52 7.23 -4.43
CA ASP A 122 2.67 7.18 -2.96
C ASP A 122 3.80 8.11 -2.51
N ASP A 123 5.04 7.80 -2.91
CA ASP A 123 6.29 8.36 -2.36
C ASP A 123 7.12 9.19 -3.36
N GLY A 124 6.58 9.50 -4.53
CA GLY A 124 7.24 10.31 -5.53
C GLY A 124 7.25 11.80 -5.18
N GLN A 125 8.41 12.43 -5.33
CA GLN A 125 8.59 13.86 -5.18
C GLN A 125 9.26 14.46 -6.41
N HIS A 126 8.66 15.53 -6.95
CA HIS A 126 9.26 16.32 -8.01
C HIS A 126 10.45 17.15 -7.48
N VAL A 127 11.57 17.06 -8.17
CA VAL A 127 12.77 17.87 -7.90
C VAL A 127 12.74 19.10 -8.79
N LYS A 128 13.06 20.28 -8.24
CA LYS A 128 12.97 21.58 -8.93
C LYS A 128 13.62 21.62 -10.32
N ASN A 129 14.63 20.80 -10.57
CA ASN A 129 15.38 20.74 -11.83
C ASN A 129 14.83 19.69 -12.83
N GLY A 130 13.57 19.25 -12.67
CA GLY A 130 12.92 18.28 -13.58
C GLY A 130 13.22 16.81 -13.27
N GLY A 131 13.66 16.52 -12.05
CA GLY A 131 13.92 15.15 -11.59
C GLY A 131 12.78 14.56 -10.75
N LEU A 132 12.86 13.26 -10.49
CA LEU A 132 11.97 12.53 -9.59
C LEU A 132 12.81 11.88 -8.50
N THR A 133 12.40 12.06 -7.24
CA THR A 133 12.95 11.31 -6.09
C THR A 133 11.87 10.40 -5.54
N LEU A 134 12.25 9.23 -5.05
CA LEU A 134 11.38 8.33 -4.29
C LEU A 134 11.82 8.38 -2.82
N CYS A 135 10.90 8.72 -1.93
CA CYS A 135 11.17 8.77 -0.49
C CYS A 135 11.16 7.36 0.11
N THR A 136 12.33 6.72 0.22
CA THR A 136 12.43 5.32 0.67
C THR A 136 12.77 5.15 2.16
N THR A 137 12.77 6.25 2.91
CA THR A 137 13.08 6.23 4.35
C THR A 137 11.82 5.82 5.11
N PRO A 138 11.85 4.76 5.94
CA PRO A 138 10.69 4.38 6.75
C PRO A 138 10.31 5.52 7.71
N PRO A 139 9.00 5.74 7.97
CA PRO A 139 8.53 6.69 8.99
C PRO A 139 8.91 6.28 10.42
#